data_AF-A0A431L262-F1
#
_entry.id   AF-A0A431L262-F1
#
_cell.length_a   1.000
_cell.length_b   1.000
_cell.length_c   1.000
_cell.angle_alpha   90.00
_cell.angle_beta   90.00
_cell.angle_gamma   90.00
#
_symmetry.space_group_name_H-M   'P 1'
#
loop_
_entity.id
_entity.type
_entity.pdbx_description
1 polymer ?
#
loop_
_entity_poly.entity_id
_entity_poly.type
_entity_poly.pdbx_seq_one_letter_code
_entity_poly.pdbx_strand_id
1 'polypeptide(L)'
;MNFKVADNFSDHLVSRRTFLFTLAAVTCLPFLPEAKAAHSFAPFSFGYVTDTHVVHGKPDSYLLLQESQLFLQDCVKQLNSEKLDFVIFGGDQVENPGVDDANWQLFVDCAQILSCPWSFVLGEKDVSGNPPVDKMKLYGPDWKQKGIQTDKPYWSQSPLPGVHIVGLDTSRPESTAGDVSNEQLEWLKKDLSSNAGKFTIVFSHHPLLAPPPFDGGPPWDDYVTANGASVREILAGSKDVRLAINGHIHVNKVQQEAAIWYVSSASLDVYPCSYRIFRVTPQTIQMESYQVSYPALVKKAKQQLDGSTIAFQYNEQKPALFAEVAVGNRIDNMALLPLSPGQPAQQIDEKKLKKAKEEQARKEQEEVAKGDKKKGKGEDKKSQDKKGQNKKGDDKKAEDKQPETKSNKKEQSKSSSTEEKAASKSEKKSKSKSDKKKTDDSTTKEDTNPAESNKPKSSSDAEAKPADGDKPEPSSEAEPKPANGDKPVSSSDAEAKPDSIQTPKSDSLESPPSEKPETPKIDNMASPEKSGAASSETKKPDSSPQSKAQPSPN
;
A
#
# COMPACT_ATOMS: atom_id res chain seq x y z
N MET A 1 43.08 -71.29 -31.58
CA MET A 1 41.95 -72.25 -31.62
C MET A 1 40.67 -71.43 -31.68
N ASN A 2 39.71 -71.79 -32.55
CA ASN A 2 38.41 -71.10 -32.63
C ASN A 2 37.32 -72.04 -32.13
N PHE A 3 36.43 -71.55 -31.26
CA PHE A 3 35.13 -72.14 -31.00
C PHE A 3 34.07 -71.03 -30.87
N LYS A 4 32.84 -71.35 -31.27
CA LYS A 4 31.62 -70.54 -31.18
C LYS A 4 30.63 -71.25 -30.24
N VAL A 5 29.44 -70.64 -30.08
CA VAL A 5 28.17 -71.24 -29.58
C VAL A 5 28.07 -71.27 -28.05
N ALA A 6 26.98 -70.88 -27.39
CA ALA A 6 25.84 -69.99 -27.74
C ALA A 6 25.04 -69.65 -26.44
N ASP A 7 24.04 -68.78 -26.56
CA ASP A 7 22.71 -68.68 -25.89
C ASP A 7 22.47 -69.41 -24.52
N ASN A 8 21.65 -68.92 -23.57
CA ASN A 8 20.31 -68.35 -23.76
C ASN A 8 19.73 -67.69 -22.47
N PHE A 9 18.47 -67.23 -22.51
CA PHE A 9 17.69 -66.66 -21.39
C PHE A 9 17.25 -67.69 -20.33
N SER A 10 17.12 -67.28 -19.05
CA SER A 10 15.80 -67.11 -18.40
C SER A 10 15.84 -66.49 -16.98
N ASP A 11 14.71 -65.85 -16.68
CA ASP A 11 14.10 -65.38 -15.42
C ASP A 11 14.71 -65.71 -14.04
N HIS A 12 14.77 -64.67 -13.19
CA HIS A 12 14.51 -64.81 -11.75
C HIS A 12 13.49 -63.78 -11.25
N LEU A 13 12.34 -64.30 -10.77
CA LEU A 13 11.20 -63.52 -10.29
C LEU A 13 11.48 -62.84 -8.95
N VAL A 14 11.59 -61.50 -8.93
CA VAL A 14 11.66 -60.73 -7.67
C VAL A 14 10.27 -60.68 -7.01
N SER A 15 10.13 -61.37 -5.88
CA SER A 15 8.87 -61.45 -5.14
C SER A 15 8.45 -60.11 -4.54
N ARG A 16 7.15 -59.81 -4.59
CA ARG A 16 6.51 -58.58 -4.05
C ARG A 16 6.67 -58.37 -2.53
N ARG A 17 7.36 -59.27 -1.80
CA ARG A 17 7.63 -59.14 -0.36
C ARG A 17 8.93 -58.39 -0.02
N THR A 18 9.87 -58.25 -0.96
CA THR A 18 11.17 -57.61 -0.69
C THR A 18 11.12 -56.07 -0.68
N PHE A 19 10.01 -55.46 -1.12
CA PHE A 19 9.85 -54.00 -1.18
C PHE A 19 9.37 -53.34 0.13
N LEU A 20 9.15 -54.12 1.21
CA LEU A 20 8.59 -53.62 2.48
C LEU A 20 9.59 -53.56 3.64
N PHE A 21 10.87 -53.90 3.43
CA PHE A 21 11.91 -53.83 4.47
C PHE A 21 12.88 -52.64 4.34
N THR A 22 12.80 -51.85 3.27
CA THR A 22 13.51 -50.56 3.13
C THR A 22 12.71 -49.36 3.67
N LEU A 23 11.60 -49.59 4.37
CA LEU A 23 10.75 -48.54 4.97
C LEU A 23 10.92 -48.41 6.51
N ALA A 24 11.86 -49.14 7.10
CA ALA A 24 12.09 -49.21 8.56
C ALA A 24 13.38 -48.48 9.03
N ALA A 25 13.93 -47.58 8.20
CA ALA A 25 15.22 -46.92 8.44
C ALA A 25 15.17 -45.37 8.31
N VAL A 26 13.97 -44.77 8.36
CA VAL A 26 13.78 -43.29 8.30
C VAL A 26 12.93 -42.80 9.49
N THR A 27 13.08 -43.44 10.64
CA THR A 27 12.37 -43.11 11.88
C THR A 27 13.33 -42.81 13.04
N CYS A 28 14.35 -42.00 12.75
CA CYS A 28 15.23 -41.37 13.75
C CYS A 28 15.86 -40.07 13.21
N LEU A 29 15.08 -39.26 12.49
CA LEU A 29 15.33 -37.82 12.54
C LEU A 29 15.17 -37.39 14.00
N PRO A 30 16.13 -36.68 14.62
CA PRO A 30 15.87 -36.08 15.91
C PRO A 30 14.69 -35.13 15.78
N PHE A 31 13.80 -35.10 16.78
CA PHE A 31 12.89 -33.98 16.93
C PHE A 31 13.75 -32.73 17.11
N LEU A 32 13.92 -31.95 16.04
CA LEU A 32 14.42 -30.59 16.15
C LEU A 32 13.50 -29.89 17.15
N PRO A 33 14.04 -29.24 18.20
CA PRO A 33 13.20 -28.58 19.18
C PRO A 33 12.34 -27.56 18.45
N GLU A 34 11.01 -27.68 18.58
CA GLU A 34 10.03 -26.87 17.88
C GLU A 34 10.42 -25.40 18.07
N ALA A 35 10.77 -24.73 16.96
CA ALA A 35 11.53 -23.49 17.00
C ALA A 35 10.73 -22.42 17.75
N LYS A 36 11.08 -22.20 19.01
CA LYS A 36 10.28 -21.42 19.97
C LYS A 36 10.04 -20.05 19.38
N ALA A 37 8.77 -19.73 19.10
CA ALA A 37 8.41 -18.60 18.25
C ALA A 37 9.08 -17.31 18.73
N ALA A 38 9.76 -16.61 17.82
CA ALA A 38 10.61 -15.47 18.17
C ALA A 38 9.83 -14.29 18.78
N HIS A 39 8.52 -14.23 18.53
CA HIS A 39 7.60 -13.22 19.04
C HIS A 39 6.36 -13.93 19.59
N SER A 40 5.68 -13.29 20.56
CA SER A 40 4.43 -13.78 21.13
C SER A 40 3.28 -12.84 20.77
N PHE A 41 2.52 -13.22 19.74
CA PHE A 41 1.30 -12.55 19.30
C PHE A 41 0.24 -13.60 18.92
N ALA A 42 -1.04 -13.22 18.99
CA ALA A 42 -2.13 -14.06 18.49
C ALA A 42 -2.19 -13.98 16.96
N PRO A 43 -2.47 -15.08 16.23
CA PRO A 43 -2.59 -15.04 14.77
C PRO A 43 -3.61 -13.98 14.31
N PHE A 44 -3.24 -13.22 13.29
CA PHE A 44 -3.99 -12.06 12.80
C PHE A 44 -3.95 -11.96 11.28
N SER A 45 -4.73 -11.04 10.72
CA SER A 45 -4.87 -10.82 9.28
C SER A 45 -5.02 -9.35 8.95
N PHE A 46 -4.42 -8.91 7.84
CA PHE A 46 -4.55 -7.53 7.38
C PHE A 46 -4.59 -7.41 5.87
N GLY A 47 -5.27 -6.37 5.39
CA GLY A 47 -5.27 -5.98 3.98
C GLY A 47 -4.15 -4.99 3.69
N TYR A 48 -3.57 -5.08 2.49
CA TYR A 48 -2.72 -4.03 1.93
C TYR A 48 -3.26 -3.64 0.56
N VAL A 49 -3.54 -2.36 0.40
CA VAL A 49 -3.98 -1.72 -0.83
C VAL A 49 -3.01 -0.57 -1.09
N THR A 50 -2.69 -0.27 -2.33
CA THR A 50 -1.73 0.79 -2.65
C THR A 50 -2.05 1.36 -4.01
N ASP A 51 -1.62 2.60 -4.27
CA ASP A 51 -1.69 3.21 -5.60
C ASP A 51 -3.13 3.17 -6.14
N THR A 52 -4.03 3.85 -5.42
CA THR A 52 -5.47 3.91 -5.76
C THR A 52 -5.82 5.13 -6.60
N HIS A 53 -4.94 6.14 -6.65
CA HIS A 53 -5.01 7.35 -7.48
C HIS A 53 -6.41 7.97 -7.61
N VAL A 54 -7.18 8.00 -6.52
CA VAL A 54 -8.56 8.46 -6.51
C VAL A 54 -8.60 9.91 -6.97
N VAL A 55 -9.34 10.16 -8.06
CA VAL A 55 -9.45 11.49 -8.65
C VAL A 55 -10.73 11.60 -9.48
N HIS A 56 -11.36 12.77 -9.47
CA HIS A 56 -12.48 13.04 -10.37
C HIS A 56 -12.03 13.72 -11.67
N GLY A 57 -12.63 13.33 -12.80
CA GLY A 57 -12.55 14.06 -14.06
C GLY A 57 -11.24 13.98 -14.86
N LYS A 58 -10.21 13.25 -14.39
CA LYS A 58 -9.02 12.95 -15.22
C LYS A 58 -9.30 11.82 -16.22
N PRO A 59 -8.67 11.82 -17.42
CA PRO A 59 -8.75 10.70 -18.35
C PRO A 59 -7.86 9.53 -17.91
N ASP A 60 -8.15 8.33 -18.40
CA ASP A 60 -7.27 7.18 -18.20
C ASP A 60 -5.95 7.34 -18.97
N SER A 61 -4.92 6.74 -18.42
CA SER A 61 -3.64 6.46 -19.07
C SER A 61 -3.34 4.95 -18.92
N TYR A 62 -2.11 4.57 -18.56
CA TYR A 62 -1.86 3.23 -18.01
C TYR A 62 -2.44 3.07 -16.59
N LEU A 63 -2.57 4.18 -15.85
CA LEU A 63 -3.43 4.36 -14.68
C LEU A 63 -4.89 4.52 -15.13
N LEU A 64 -5.81 3.70 -14.61
CA LEU A 64 -7.25 3.81 -14.92
C LEU A 64 -7.96 4.81 -14.01
N LEU A 65 -7.52 6.07 -14.08
CA LEU A 65 -7.99 7.17 -13.24
C LEU A 65 -9.52 7.39 -13.29
N GLN A 66 -10.21 7.10 -14.40
CA GLN A 66 -11.67 7.19 -14.48
C GLN A 66 -12.38 6.09 -13.67
N GLU A 67 -11.71 4.94 -13.48
CA GLU A 67 -12.22 3.77 -12.76
C GLU A 67 -11.73 3.72 -11.30
N SER A 68 -10.77 4.58 -10.91
CA SER A 68 -10.11 4.63 -9.59
C SER A 68 -11.08 4.49 -8.41
N GLN A 69 -12.12 5.32 -8.35
CA GLN A 69 -13.16 5.27 -7.32
C GLN A 69 -13.93 3.94 -7.32
N LEU A 70 -14.27 3.41 -8.51
CA LEU A 70 -15.00 2.15 -8.67
C LEU A 70 -14.16 0.95 -8.19
N PHE A 71 -12.86 0.97 -8.49
CA PHE A 71 -11.91 -0.03 -8.04
C PHE A 71 -11.70 0.00 -6.53
N LEU A 72 -11.55 1.18 -5.92
CA LEU A 72 -11.46 1.32 -4.46
C LEU A 72 -12.73 0.82 -3.77
N GLN A 73 -13.92 1.16 -4.30
CA GLN A 73 -15.20 0.71 -3.75
C GLN A 73 -15.38 -0.81 -3.83
N ASP A 74 -14.96 -1.47 -4.91
CA ASP A 74 -14.99 -2.93 -4.97
C ASP A 74 -13.92 -3.58 -4.08
N CYS A 75 -12.72 -3.00 -3.99
CA CYS A 75 -11.66 -3.47 -3.09
C CYS A 75 -12.13 -3.43 -1.62
N VAL A 76 -12.65 -2.30 -1.14
CA VAL A 76 -13.21 -2.16 0.22
C VAL A 76 -14.34 -3.15 0.47
N LYS A 77 -15.25 -3.34 -0.50
CA LYS A 77 -16.32 -4.34 -0.44
C LYS A 77 -15.79 -5.77 -0.35
N GLN A 78 -14.74 -6.13 -1.09
CA GLN A 78 -14.12 -7.46 -1.00
C GLN A 78 -13.37 -7.66 0.33
N LEU A 79 -12.59 -6.68 0.78
CA LEU A 79 -11.87 -6.71 2.07
C LEU A 79 -12.83 -6.91 3.26
N ASN A 80 -13.98 -6.22 3.25
CA ASN A 80 -15.03 -6.39 4.25
C ASN A 80 -15.62 -7.82 4.33
N SER A 81 -15.45 -8.65 3.31
CA SER A 81 -15.90 -10.05 3.34
C SER A 81 -14.91 -11.01 4.03
N GLU A 82 -13.64 -10.63 4.17
CA GLU A 82 -12.56 -11.50 4.66
C GLU A 82 -12.28 -11.36 6.17
N LYS A 83 -13.06 -10.53 6.89
CA LYS A 83 -13.01 -10.32 8.37
C LYS A 83 -11.63 -9.97 8.94
N LEU A 84 -10.96 -9.00 8.31
CA LEU A 84 -9.58 -8.60 8.63
C LEU A 84 -9.48 -7.82 9.96
N ASP A 85 -8.32 -7.89 10.62
CA ASP A 85 -8.06 -7.17 11.86
C ASP A 85 -7.74 -5.68 11.60
N PHE A 86 -7.09 -5.37 10.48
CA PHE A 86 -6.88 -4.00 9.98
C PHE A 86 -6.57 -3.96 8.47
N VAL A 87 -6.53 -2.75 7.88
CA VAL A 87 -6.07 -2.49 6.51
C VAL A 87 -5.04 -1.35 6.47
N ILE A 88 -4.02 -1.47 5.63
CA ILE A 88 -3.05 -0.39 5.36
C ILE A 88 -3.13 0.04 3.90
N PHE A 89 -3.18 1.36 3.68
CA PHE A 89 -3.00 1.98 2.37
C PHE A 89 -1.54 2.41 2.16
N GLY A 90 -0.95 2.01 1.03
CA GLY A 90 0.48 2.00 0.77
C GLY A 90 1.10 3.25 0.16
N GLY A 91 0.42 4.41 0.21
CA GLY A 91 0.77 5.58 -0.60
C GLY A 91 -0.05 5.66 -1.88
N ASP A 92 0.01 6.82 -2.53
CA ASP A 92 -0.76 7.21 -3.71
C ASP A 92 -2.25 6.88 -3.58
N GLN A 93 -2.84 7.34 -2.48
CA GLN A 93 -4.29 7.31 -2.30
C GLN A 93 -4.98 8.14 -3.39
N VAL A 94 -4.42 9.32 -3.69
CA VAL A 94 -4.98 10.31 -4.63
C VAL A 94 -3.93 10.78 -5.61
N GLU A 95 -4.34 11.13 -6.82
CA GLU A 95 -3.42 11.68 -7.85
C GLU A 95 -3.00 13.16 -7.56
N ASN A 96 -3.54 13.74 -6.48
CA ASN A 96 -3.26 15.01 -5.77
C ASN A 96 -4.47 15.26 -4.83
N PRO A 97 -4.37 16.01 -3.72
CA PRO A 97 -5.50 16.26 -2.82
C PRO A 97 -6.74 16.87 -3.49
N GLY A 98 -6.55 17.61 -4.58
CA GLY A 98 -7.61 18.29 -5.33
C GLY A 98 -7.86 19.72 -4.84
N VAL A 99 -8.78 20.42 -5.51
CA VAL A 99 -9.28 21.72 -5.03
C VAL A 99 -10.09 21.47 -3.77
N ASP A 100 -9.83 22.26 -2.73
CA ASP A 100 -10.44 22.13 -1.39
C ASP A 100 -10.40 20.68 -0.84
N ASP A 101 -9.26 20.00 -1.09
CA ASP A 101 -8.96 18.63 -0.63
C ASP A 101 -9.99 17.55 -1.07
N ALA A 102 -10.76 17.82 -2.13
CA ALA A 102 -11.90 17.01 -2.55
C ALA A 102 -11.57 15.58 -3.00
N ASN A 103 -10.38 15.30 -3.55
CA ASN A 103 -9.98 13.94 -3.86
C ASN A 103 -9.63 13.17 -2.58
N TRP A 104 -9.00 13.82 -1.60
CA TRP A 104 -8.72 13.21 -0.30
C TRP A 104 -10.01 12.86 0.43
N GLN A 105 -10.99 13.78 0.48
CA GLN A 105 -12.29 13.48 1.06
C GLN A 105 -12.99 12.32 0.34
N LEU A 106 -12.90 12.23 -1.00
CA LEU A 106 -13.46 11.12 -1.78
C LEU A 106 -12.79 9.77 -1.46
N PHE A 107 -11.47 9.76 -1.24
CA PHE A 107 -10.74 8.59 -0.77
C PHE A 107 -11.20 8.19 0.65
N VAL A 108 -11.23 9.14 1.60
CA VAL A 108 -11.69 8.92 2.98
C VAL A 108 -13.13 8.39 3.00
N ASP A 109 -14.01 8.94 2.17
CA ASP A 109 -15.41 8.53 2.06
C ASP A 109 -15.57 7.08 1.59
N CYS A 110 -14.65 6.58 0.77
CA CYS A 110 -14.62 5.17 0.37
C CYS A 110 -13.93 4.30 1.42
N ALA A 111 -12.80 4.74 1.99
CA ALA A 111 -12.02 3.98 2.96
C ALA A 111 -12.75 3.80 4.31
N GLN A 112 -13.55 4.78 4.76
CA GLN A 112 -14.34 4.69 5.99
C GLN A 112 -15.50 3.66 5.94
N ILE A 113 -15.75 3.06 4.78
CA ILE A 113 -16.70 1.93 4.62
C ILE A 113 -16.06 0.61 5.10
N LEU A 114 -14.74 0.57 5.35
CA LEU A 114 -14.06 -0.60 5.92
C LEU A 114 -14.62 -0.95 7.31
N SER A 115 -14.94 -2.22 7.53
CA SER A 115 -15.47 -2.75 8.80
C SER A 115 -14.41 -3.01 9.86
N CYS A 116 -13.16 -2.69 9.58
CA CYS A 116 -12.00 -2.83 10.47
C CYS A 116 -11.18 -1.53 10.47
N PRO A 117 -10.34 -1.27 11.50
CA PRO A 117 -9.45 -0.13 11.53
C PRO A 117 -8.54 -0.06 10.29
N TRP A 118 -8.27 1.14 9.82
CA TRP A 118 -7.33 1.36 8.72
C TRP A 118 -6.36 2.50 8.98
N SER A 119 -5.23 2.51 8.29
CA SER A 119 -4.20 3.54 8.35
C SER A 119 -3.46 3.63 7.01
N PHE A 120 -2.62 4.65 6.82
CA PHE A 120 -2.00 4.93 5.52
C PHE A 120 -0.62 5.58 5.65
N VAL A 121 0.25 5.29 4.68
CA VAL A 121 1.49 6.03 4.41
C VAL A 121 1.28 6.91 3.17
N LEU A 122 2.18 7.88 2.94
CA LEU A 122 2.08 8.82 1.82
C LEU A 122 2.99 8.40 0.65
N GLY A 123 2.45 8.47 -0.56
CA GLY A 123 3.19 8.42 -1.82
C GLY A 123 3.44 9.80 -2.40
N GLU A 124 4.17 9.89 -3.52
CA GLU A 124 4.48 11.20 -4.11
C GLU A 124 3.24 11.94 -4.59
N LYS A 125 2.19 11.25 -5.07
CA LYS A 125 0.99 11.90 -5.61
C LYS A 125 0.11 12.48 -4.54
N ASP A 126 0.08 11.86 -3.36
CA ASP A 126 -0.59 12.42 -2.19
C ASP A 126 -0.02 13.81 -1.85
N VAL A 127 1.30 13.99 -1.95
CA VAL A 127 2.00 15.22 -1.54
C VAL A 127 2.34 16.18 -2.70
N SER A 128 2.05 15.78 -3.93
CA SER A 128 2.23 16.58 -5.15
C SER A 128 1.04 17.51 -5.40
N GLY A 129 1.28 18.65 -6.04
CA GLY A 129 0.28 19.67 -6.29
C GLY A 129 0.78 21.11 -6.18
N ASN A 130 -0.08 22.03 -6.59
CA ASN A 130 0.15 23.48 -6.52
C ASN A 130 -1.08 24.16 -5.90
N PRO A 131 -0.98 24.77 -4.69
CA PRO A 131 0.23 24.92 -3.87
C PRO A 131 0.76 23.58 -3.29
N PRO A 132 2.02 23.53 -2.84
CA PRO A 132 2.58 22.34 -2.19
C PRO A 132 1.80 21.91 -0.95
N VAL A 133 1.73 20.59 -0.72
CA VAL A 133 0.89 19.99 0.32
C VAL A 133 1.55 20.07 1.70
N ASP A 134 0.88 20.73 2.65
CA ASP A 134 1.21 20.61 4.07
C ASP A 134 0.69 19.26 4.59
N LYS A 135 1.59 18.27 4.60
CA LYS A 135 1.30 16.89 5.00
C LYS A 135 0.63 16.80 6.38
N MET A 136 1.01 17.66 7.33
CA MET A 136 0.51 17.56 8.72
C MET A 136 -0.80 18.31 8.93
N LYS A 137 -1.05 19.38 8.18
CA LYS A 137 -2.35 20.05 8.14
C LYS A 137 -3.42 19.16 7.50
N LEU A 138 -3.08 18.47 6.41
CA LEU A 138 -4.03 17.64 5.65
C LEU A 138 -4.25 16.25 6.30
N TYR A 139 -3.17 15.47 6.51
CA TYR A 139 -3.28 14.07 6.94
C TYR A 139 -3.23 13.87 8.46
N GLY A 140 -2.66 14.85 9.19
CA GLY A 140 -2.57 14.82 10.65
C GLY A 140 -3.90 14.63 11.40
N PRO A 141 -5.02 15.27 11.01
CA PRO A 141 -6.33 15.01 11.60
C PRO A 141 -6.79 13.56 11.41
N ASP A 142 -6.63 13.02 10.20
CA ASP A 142 -7.02 11.67 9.81
C ASP A 142 -6.25 10.59 10.58
N TRP A 143 -4.94 10.76 10.73
CA TRP A 143 -4.09 9.89 11.55
C TRP A 143 -4.49 9.94 13.03
N LYS A 144 -4.75 11.14 13.59
CA LYS A 144 -5.18 11.31 14.99
C LYS A 144 -6.53 10.66 15.26
N GLN A 145 -7.48 10.74 14.34
CA GLN A 145 -8.76 10.02 14.42
C GLN A 145 -8.58 8.50 14.41
N LYS A 146 -7.56 7.99 13.71
CA LYS A 146 -7.18 6.57 13.66
C LYS A 146 -6.32 6.13 14.86
N GLY A 147 -6.12 7.01 15.84
CA GLY A 147 -5.35 6.74 17.08
C GLY A 147 -3.87 7.06 17.00
N ILE A 148 -3.32 7.33 15.81
CA ILE A 148 -1.91 7.66 15.59
C ILE A 148 -1.62 9.08 16.14
N GLN A 149 -0.87 9.15 17.23
CA GLN A 149 -0.45 10.42 17.83
C GLN A 149 0.90 10.87 17.28
N THR A 150 0.86 11.60 16.16
CA THR A 150 2.07 12.15 15.51
C THR A 150 1.92 13.64 15.15
N ASP A 151 3.05 14.34 15.16
CA ASP A 151 3.29 15.67 14.59
C ASP A 151 4.21 15.62 13.34
N LYS A 152 4.52 14.40 12.87
CA LYS A 152 5.38 14.09 11.71
C LYS A 152 4.63 13.20 10.70
N PRO A 153 4.99 13.24 9.41
CA PRO A 153 4.30 12.44 8.37
C PRO A 153 4.62 10.93 8.44
N TYR A 154 5.62 10.55 9.23
CA TYR A 154 5.94 9.19 9.61
C TYR A 154 5.40 8.87 11.02
N TRP A 155 5.08 7.60 11.27
CA TRP A 155 4.38 7.17 12.48
C TRP A 155 4.61 5.71 12.83
N SER A 156 4.32 5.34 14.08
CA SER A 156 4.28 3.94 14.52
C SER A 156 3.08 3.69 15.44
N GLN A 157 2.61 2.44 15.51
CA GLN A 157 1.54 2.02 16.44
C GLN A 157 1.59 0.51 16.71
N SER A 158 0.86 0.05 17.73
CA SER A 158 0.67 -1.37 18.04
C SER A 158 -0.82 -1.71 17.96
N PRO A 159 -1.34 -2.08 16.76
CA PRO A 159 -2.77 -2.32 16.55
C PRO A 159 -3.27 -3.57 17.28
N LEU A 160 -2.37 -4.52 17.58
CA LEU A 160 -2.67 -5.78 18.27
C LEU A 160 -1.58 -6.07 19.33
N PRO A 161 -1.90 -6.79 20.41
CA PRO A 161 -0.91 -7.19 21.43
C PRO A 161 0.24 -8.01 20.82
N GLY A 162 1.48 -7.57 21.05
CA GLY A 162 2.69 -8.22 20.51
C GLY A 162 3.01 -7.89 19.05
N VAL A 163 2.19 -7.06 18.39
CA VAL A 163 2.41 -6.58 17.02
C VAL A 163 2.77 -5.10 17.05
N HIS A 164 3.67 -4.70 16.15
CA HIS A 164 4.05 -3.32 15.93
C HIS A 164 4.06 -3.03 14.43
N ILE A 165 3.65 -1.82 14.04
CA ILE A 165 3.69 -1.38 12.66
C ILE A 165 4.26 0.04 12.58
N VAL A 166 5.06 0.26 11.54
CA VAL A 166 5.76 1.52 11.25
C VAL A 166 5.35 1.99 9.87
N GLY A 167 4.83 3.21 9.76
CA GLY A 167 4.62 3.92 8.51
C GLY A 167 5.73 4.93 8.28
N LEU A 168 6.55 4.71 7.25
CA LEU A 168 7.58 5.64 6.81
C LEU A 168 7.01 6.63 5.80
N ASP A 169 7.45 7.89 5.90
CA ASP A 169 7.26 8.87 4.85
C ASP A 169 8.47 8.84 3.90
N THR A 170 8.26 8.26 2.72
CA THR A 170 9.23 8.27 1.61
C THR A 170 8.92 9.34 0.54
N SER A 171 7.85 10.12 0.71
CA SER A 171 7.23 10.86 -0.39
C SER A 171 7.90 12.22 -0.66
N ARG A 172 8.41 12.39 -1.89
CA ARG A 172 8.98 13.64 -2.40
C ARG A 172 8.00 14.24 -3.42
N PRO A 173 7.55 15.50 -3.25
CA PRO A 173 6.60 16.12 -4.17
C PRO A 173 7.21 16.29 -5.57
N GLU A 174 6.40 16.05 -6.61
CA GLU A 174 6.77 16.15 -8.02
C GLU A 174 7.97 15.25 -8.42
N SER A 175 8.19 14.11 -7.76
CA SER A 175 9.31 13.19 -8.05
C SER A 175 8.94 11.74 -7.78
N THR A 176 9.34 10.84 -8.69
CA THR A 176 9.20 9.38 -8.58
C THR A 176 10.26 8.71 -7.70
N ALA A 177 11.29 9.45 -7.28
CA ALA A 177 12.31 8.92 -6.37
C ALA A 177 11.98 9.33 -4.94
N GLY A 178 12.04 8.38 -4.00
CA GLY A 178 11.77 8.62 -2.59
C GLY A 178 13.03 8.85 -1.77
N ASP A 179 12.91 9.48 -0.60
CA ASP A 179 13.99 9.55 0.39
C ASP A 179 13.47 9.48 1.83
N VAL A 180 14.35 9.14 2.78
CA VAL A 180 14.04 9.11 4.22
C VAL A 180 15.01 10.04 4.95
N SER A 181 14.50 11.13 5.52
CA SER A 181 15.33 12.15 6.17
C SER A 181 16.12 11.61 7.37
N ASN A 182 17.28 12.20 7.67
CA ASN A 182 18.11 11.81 8.83
C ASN A 182 17.34 11.87 10.17
N GLU A 183 16.39 12.80 10.33
CA GLU A 183 15.51 12.87 11.50
C GLU A 183 14.62 11.60 11.60
N GLN A 184 14.07 11.15 10.47
CA GLN A 184 13.27 9.94 10.39
C GLN A 184 14.12 8.67 10.60
N LEU A 185 15.37 8.64 10.14
CA LEU A 185 16.30 7.52 10.40
C LEU A 185 16.64 7.37 11.90
N GLU A 186 16.92 8.47 12.61
CA GLU A 186 17.18 8.42 14.05
C GLU A 186 15.90 8.15 14.86
N TRP A 187 14.75 8.67 14.42
CA TRP A 187 13.45 8.30 14.98
C TRP A 187 13.18 6.79 14.84
N LEU A 188 13.43 6.21 13.66
CA LEU A 188 13.21 4.78 13.38
C LEU A 188 14.08 3.88 14.26
N LYS A 189 15.37 4.21 14.44
CA LYS A 189 16.25 3.49 15.39
C LYS A 189 15.68 3.48 16.80
N LYS A 190 15.19 4.64 17.27
CA LYS A 190 14.61 4.81 18.61
C LYS A 190 13.28 4.08 18.75
N ASP A 191 12.41 4.13 17.74
CA ASP A 191 11.10 3.47 17.75
C ASP A 191 11.23 1.94 17.77
N LEU A 192 12.07 1.36 16.89
CA LEU A 192 12.35 -0.08 16.88
C LEU A 192 12.96 -0.54 18.21
N SER A 193 13.88 0.23 18.79
CA SER A 193 14.46 -0.07 20.10
C SER A 193 13.42 -0.01 21.23
N SER A 194 12.50 0.96 21.19
CA SER A 194 11.42 1.14 22.17
C SER A 194 10.33 0.05 22.07
N ASN A 195 10.24 -0.64 20.93
CA ASN A 195 9.24 -1.66 20.63
C ASN A 195 9.81 -3.09 20.52
N ALA A 196 11.05 -3.30 20.95
CA ALA A 196 11.76 -4.58 20.88
C ALA A 196 10.95 -5.75 21.48
N GLY A 197 11.02 -6.91 20.82
CA GLY A 197 10.23 -8.10 21.14
C GLY A 197 8.81 -8.16 20.53
N LYS A 198 8.32 -7.07 19.92
CA LYS A 198 7.06 -7.08 19.14
C LYS A 198 7.33 -7.45 17.68
N PHE A 199 6.52 -8.33 17.10
CA PHE A 199 6.58 -8.62 15.67
C PHE A 199 6.31 -7.34 14.87
N THR A 200 7.32 -6.86 14.12
CA THR A 200 7.29 -5.55 13.49
C THR A 200 7.14 -5.65 11.96
N ILE A 201 6.17 -4.90 11.43
CA ILE A 201 5.96 -4.68 9.99
C ILE A 201 6.30 -3.22 9.65
N VAL A 202 7.03 -3.00 8.57
CA VAL A 202 7.34 -1.66 8.05
C VAL A 202 6.59 -1.42 6.75
N PHE A 203 6.04 -0.23 6.57
CA PHE A 203 5.35 0.22 5.38
C PHE A 203 6.04 1.47 4.84
N SER A 204 6.30 1.50 3.54
CA SER A 204 6.71 2.68 2.78
C SER A 204 5.88 2.75 1.50
N HIS A 205 5.94 3.86 0.77
CA HIS A 205 5.39 3.90 -0.58
C HIS A 205 6.42 3.42 -1.60
N HIS A 206 7.55 4.11 -1.68
CA HIS A 206 8.68 3.73 -2.52
C HIS A 206 9.35 2.45 -1.98
N PRO A 207 9.93 1.60 -2.84
CA PRO A 207 10.65 0.40 -2.41
C PRO A 207 11.93 0.74 -1.62
N LEU A 208 12.15 0.04 -0.49
CA LEU A 208 13.40 0.10 0.30
C LEU A 208 14.46 -0.87 -0.25
N LEU A 209 14.02 -2.06 -0.67
CA LEU A 209 14.74 -2.99 -1.54
C LEU A 209 14.05 -2.95 -2.90
N ALA A 210 14.80 -2.58 -3.94
CA ALA A 210 14.27 -2.57 -5.30
C ALA A 210 14.10 -4.00 -5.85
N PRO A 211 12.99 -4.32 -6.52
CA PRO A 211 12.83 -5.57 -7.27
C PRO A 211 13.21 -5.37 -8.75
N PRO A 212 13.68 -6.41 -9.46
CA PRO A 212 13.91 -6.32 -10.90
C PRO A 212 12.68 -5.86 -11.69
N PRO A 213 12.80 -4.93 -12.66
CA PRO A 213 14.04 -4.33 -13.20
C PRO A 213 14.60 -3.15 -12.39
N PHE A 214 13.95 -2.72 -11.31
CA PHE A 214 14.25 -1.49 -10.59
C PHE A 214 15.56 -1.52 -9.78
N ASP A 215 16.23 -2.68 -9.70
CA ASP A 215 17.59 -2.83 -9.18
C ASP A 215 18.68 -2.60 -10.24
N GLY A 216 18.31 -2.30 -11.50
CA GLY A 216 19.23 -2.19 -12.65
C GLY A 216 20.04 -0.89 -12.77
N GLY A 217 19.86 0.09 -11.89
CA GLY A 217 20.44 1.43 -12.03
C GLY A 217 19.74 2.29 -13.09
N PRO A 218 20.33 3.41 -13.56
CA PRO A 218 19.64 4.39 -14.41
C PRO A 218 19.01 3.80 -15.68
N PRO A 219 17.76 4.17 -16.02
CA PRO A 219 16.90 5.18 -15.39
C PRO A 219 16.01 4.67 -14.24
N TRP A 220 16.28 3.48 -13.68
CA TRP A 220 15.36 2.83 -12.74
C TRP A 220 15.55 3.22 -11.27
N ASP A 221 16.71 3.77 -10.91
CA ASP A 221 16.98 4.33 -9.57
C ASP A 221 16.19 5.63 -9.30
N ASP A 222 15.68 6.28 -10.35
CA ASP A 222 14.69 7.38 -10.23
C ASP A 222 13.27 6.92 -9.79
N TYR A 223 13.07 5.63 -9.46
CA TYR A 223 11.79 5.03 -9.02
C TYR A 223 11.87 4.33 -7.64
N VAL A 224 12.93 4.58 -6.86
CA VAL A 224 13.19 3.85 -5.61
C VAL A 224 13.53 4.80 -4.46
N THR A 225 13.62 4.26 -3.23
CA THR A 225 14.11 5.06 -2.10
C THR A 225 15.62 5.25 -2.23
N ALA A 226 16.07 6.46 -2.54
CA ALA A 226 17.47 6.76 -2.86
C ALA A 226 18.46 6.38 -1.75
N ASN A 227 18.06 6.52 -0.48
CA ASN A 227 18.82 6.04 0.69
C ASN A 227 18.21 4.78 1.34
N GLY A 228 17.44 3.99 0.57
CA GLY A 228 16.78 2.77 1.04
C GLY A 228 17.73 1.74 1.66
N ALA A 229 19.00 1.69 1.22
CA ALA A 229 20.03 0.87 1.85
C ALA A 229 20.28 1.23 3.33
N SER A 230 20.33 2.52 3.66
CA SER A 230 20.49 2.99 5.05
C SER A 230 19.26 2.69 5.91
N VAL A 231 18.07 2.71 5.32
CA VAL A 231 16.84 2.26 6.01
C VAL A 231 16.95 0.76 6.29
N ARG A 232 17.32 -0.06 5.28
CA ARG A 232 17.45 -1.52 5.41
C ARG A 232 18.50 -1.94 6.44
N GLU A 233 19.62 -1.21 6.55
CA GLU A 233 20.62 -1.43 7.61
C GLU A 233 20.00 -1.27 9.02
N ILE A 234 19.21 -0.22 9.23
CA ILE A 234 18.48 0.01 10.50
C ILE A 234 17.46 -1.10 10.76
N LEU A 235 16.72 -1.53 9.72
CA LEU A 235 15.75 -2.62 9.85
C LEU A 235 16.44 -3.96 10.19
N ALA A 236 17.54 -4.29 9.52
CA ALA A 236 18.31 -5.52 9.73
C ALA A 236 19.01 -5.55 11.10
N GLY A 237 19.31 -4.38 11.68
CA GLY A 237 19.75 -4.25 13.08
C GLY A 237 18.69 -4.68 14.10
N SER A 238 17.42 -4.75 13.71
CA SER A 238 16.33 -5.27 14.55
C SER A 238 15.97 -6.71 14.17
N LYS A 239 16.15 -7.64 15.12
CA LYS A 239 15.65 -9.02 15.03
C LYS A 239 14.12 -9.10 14.86
N ASP A 240 13.42 -8.04 15.25
CA ASP A 240 11.97 -8.00 15.44
C ASP A 240 11.22 -7.48 14.20
N VAL A 241 11.92 -6.80 13.27
CA VAL A 241 11.39 -6.44 11.95
C VAL A 241 11.42 -7.67 11.05
N ARG A 242 10.25 -8.11 10.57
CA ARG A 242 10.11 -9.36 9.80
C ARG A 242 9.50 -9.20 8.42
N LEU A 243 8.85 -8.07 8.14
CA LEU A 243 8.14 -7.79 6.90
C LEU A 243 8.24 -6.29 6.58
N ALA A 244 8.57 -5.96 5.33
CA ALA A 244 8.56 -4.61 4.79
C ALA A 244 7.73 -4.58 3.48
N ILE A 245 6.77 -3.67 3.36
CA ILE A 245 5.79 -3.65 2.26
C ILE A 245 5.76 -2.28 1.58
N ASN A 246 5.68 -2.27 0.25
CA ASN A 246 5.67 -1.07 -0.60
C ASN A 246 4.76 -1.20 -1.84
N GLY A 247 4.47 -0.06 -2.47
CA GLY A 247 3.70 0.10 -3.71
C GLY A 247 4.55 0.78 -4.78
N HIS A 248 4.08 1.90 -5.34
CA HIS A 248 4.80 2.84 -6.21
C HIS A 248 5.20 2.30 -7.59
N ILE A 249 6.01 1.25 -7.64
CA ILE A 249 6.53 0.65 -8.88
C ILE A 249 5.50 -0.18 -9.66
N HIS A 250 4.30 -0.36 -9.09
CA HIS A 250 3.19 -1.14 -9.64
C HIS A 250 3.52 -2.61 -10.00
N VAL A 251 4.52 -3.21 -9.32
CA VAL A 251 4.98 -4.59 -9.56
C VAL A 251 4.74 -5.48 -8.35
N ASN A 252 4.16 -6.66 -8.58
CA ASN A 252 4.10 -7.72 -7.58
C ASN A 252 5.45 -8.45 -7.45
N LYS A 253 6.17 -8.23 -6.34
CA LYS A 253 7.40 -8.97 -6.01
C LYS A 253 7.49 -9.38 -4.54
N VAL A 254 8.00 -10.57 -4.28
CA VAL A 254 8.59 -10.99 -3.00
C VAL A 254 10.10 -11.15 -3.16
N GLN A 255 10.84 -10.60 -2.20
CA GLN A 255 12.28 -10.76 -1.97
C GLN A 255 12.54 -11.04 -0.49
N GLN A 256 13.76 -11.46 -0.15
CA GLN A 256 14.20 -11.64 1.23
C GLN A 256 15.62 -11.09 1.39
N GLU A 257 15.85 -10.34 2.47
CA GLU A 257 17.19 -9.88 2.86
C GLU A 257 17.32 -9.95 4.38
N ALA A 258 18.45 -10.45 4.87
CA ALA A 258 18.62 -10.89 6.25
C ALA A 258 17.46 -11.81 6.71
N ALA A 259 16.70 -11.41 7.74
CA ALA A 259 15.52 -12.13 8.23
C ALA A 259 14.18 -11.48 7.81
N ILE A 260 14.22 -10.48 6.93
CA ILE A 260 13.08 -9.63 6.54
C ILE A 260 12.57 -10.06 5.17
N TRP A 261 11.25 -10.24 5.07
CA TRP A 261 10.57 -10.35 3.77
C TRP A 261 10.28 -8.95 3.22
N TYR A 262 10.70 -8.68 1.99
CA TYR A 262 10.39 -7.45 1.28
C TYR A 262 9.32 -7.75 0.23
N VAL A 263 8.23 -6.99 0.23
CA VAL A 263 7.05 -7.25 -0.59
C VAL A 263 6.61 -5.98 -1.31
N SER A 264 6.90 -5.90 -2.60
CA SER A 264 6.32 -4.89 -3.50
C SER A 264 4.98 -5.38 -4.00
N SER A 265 3.98 -4.50 -4.01
CA SER A 265 2.64 -4.79 -4.52
C SER A 265 2.33 -3.98 -5.76
N ALA A 266 1.62 -4.58 -6.71
CA ALA A 266 1.07 -3.87 -7.84
C ALA A 266 -0.11 -2.97 -7.44
N SER A 267 -0.30 -1.92 -8.22
CA SER A 267 -1.35 -0.91 -8.05
C SER A 267 -2.76 -1.50 -8.13
N LEU A 268 -3.72 -0.80 -7.54
CA LEU A 268 -5.13 -1.12 -7.67
C LEU A 268 -5.70 -0.71 -9.05
N ASP A 269 -5.16 0.35 -9.69
CA ASP A 269 -5.68 0.91 -10.95
C ASP A 269 -4.83 0.62 -12.20
N VAL A 270 -3.56 0.21 -12.04
CA VAL A 270 -2.69 -0.33 -13.10
C VAL A 270 -2.69 -1.86 -13.06
N TYR A 271 -2.68 -2.50 -14.23
CA TYR A 271 -2.67 -3.97 -14.34
C TYR A 271 -1.51 -4.60 -13.56
N PRO A 272 -1.73 -5.65 -12.72
CA PRO A 272 -2.92 -6.50 -12.60
C PRO A 272 -4.18 -5.95 -11.87
N CYS A 273 -4.22 -4.70 -11.43
CA CYS A 273 -5.33 -4.08 -10.70
C CYS A 273 -5.66 -4.88 -9.42
N SER A 274 -4.68 -4.92 -8.50
CA SER A 274 -4.64 -5.88 -7.42
C SER A 274 -4.44 -5.28 -6.03
N TYR A 275 -4.83 -6.04 -5.01
CA TYR A 275 -4.55 -5.77 -3.60
C TYR A 275 -4.19 -7.08 -2.90
N ARG A 276 -3.67 -7.01 -1.67
CA ARG A 276 -3.18 -8.19 -0.93
C ARG A 276 -3.90 -8.38 0.39
N ILE A 277 -3.98 -9.65 0.81
CA ILE A 277 -4.35 -10.04 2.16
C ILE A 277 -3.22 -10.88 2.75
N PHE A 278 -2.80 -10.52 3.95
CA PHE A 278 -1.81 -11.23 4.74
C PHE A 278 -2.49 -11.91 5.93
N ARG A 279 -2.01 -13.10 6.28
CA ARG A 279 -2.47 -13.93 7.40
C ARG A 279 -1.24 -14.38 8.17
N VAL A 280 -0.99 -13.77 9.32
CA VAL A 280 0.26 -13.88 10.06
C VAL A 280 0.07 -14.79 11.27
N THR A 281 0.96 -15.76 11.40
CA THR A 281 1.15 -16.60 12.59
C THR A 281 2.56 -16.38 13.15
N PRO A 282 2.84 -16.78 14.40
CA PRO A 282 4.21 -16.71 14.95
C PRO A 282 5.26 -17.55 14.20
N GLN A 283 4.85 -18.37 13.21
CA GLN A 283 5.71 -19.24 12.40
C GLN A 283 5.79 -18.83 10.91
N THR A 284 4.74 -18.19 10.36
CA THR A 284 4.62 -17.89 8.92
C THR A 284 3.79 -16.63 8.67
N ILE A 285 4.10 -15.92 7.58
CA ILE A 285 3.19 -14.99 6.93
C ILE A 285 2.62 -15.71 5.70
N GLN A 286 1.33 -16.05 5.72
CA GLN A 286 0.61 -16.39 4.49
C GLN A 286 0.24 -15.10 3.76
N MET A 287 0.46 -15.06 2.46
CA MET A 287 0.20 -13.91 1.59
C MET A 287 -0.62 -14.37 0.39
N GLU A 288 -1.65 -13.60 0.06
CA GLU A 288 -2.59 -13.87 -1.04
C GLU A 288 -2.89 -12.56 -1.79
N SER A 289 -2.75 -12.55 -3.11
CA SER A 289 -3.07 -11.40 -3.97
C SER A 289 -4.43 -11.60 -4.67
N TYR A 290 -5.20 -10.52 -4.75
CA TYR A 290 -6.59 -10.47 -5.23
C TYR A 290 -6.72 -9.40 -6.31
N GLN A 291 -7.72 -9.54 -7.18
CA GLN A 291 -7.97 -8.63 -8.31
C GLN A 291 -9.37 -8.00 -8.19
N VAL A 292 -9.52 -6.77 -8.69
CA VAL A 292 -10.83 -6.09 -8.77
C VAL A 292 -11.85 -6.89 -9.59
N SER A 293 -13.13 -6.85 -9.20
CA SER A 293 -14.20 -7.71 -9.77
C SER A 293 -14.65 -7.37 -11.20
N TYR A 294 -13.81 -6.69 -11.99
CA TYR A 294 -14.15 -6.13 -13.31
C TYR A 294 -13.22 -6.63 -14.43
N PRO A 295 -13.36 -7.88 -14.92
CA PRO A 295 -12.47 -8.45 -15.94
C PRO A 295 -12.33 -7.65 -17.23
N ALA A 296 -13.35 -6.87 -17.61
CA ALA A 296 -13.30 -5.97 -18.75
C ALA A 296 -12.38 -4.76 -18.51
N LEU A 297 -12.38 -4.21 -17.29
CA LEU A 297 -11.52 -3.09 -16.89
C LEU A 297 -10.10 -3.55 -16.58
N VAL A 298 -9.92 -4.74 -15.99
CA VAL A 298 -8.60 -5.41 -15.88
C VAL A 298 -7.97 -5.60 -17.27
N LYS A 299 -8.77 -6.01 -18.27
CA LYS A 299 -8.29 -6.13 -19.65
C LYS A 299 -7.91 -4.76 -20.25
N LYS A 300 -8.74 -3.72 -20.02
CA LYS A 300 -8.45 -2.32 -20.41
C LYS A 300 -7.12 -1.85 -19.79
N ALA A 301 -6.91 -2.09 -18.51
CA ALA A 301 -5.66 -1.75 -17.81
C ALA A 301 -4.45 -2.44 -18.44
N LYS A 302 -4.53 -3.75 -18.76
CA LYS A 302 -3.42 -4.44 -19.46
C LYS A 302 -3.13 -3.79 -20.81
N GLN A 303 -4.17 -3.50 -21.59
CA GLN A 303 -4.01 -2.90 -22.93
C GLN A 303 -3.36 -1.51 -22.88
N GLN A 304 -3.62 -0.73 -21.81
CA GLN A 304 -2.97 0.56 -21.60
C GLN A 304 -1.53 0.40 -21.09
N LEU A 305 -1.28 -0.55 -20.18
CA LEU A 305 0.08 -0.87 -19.69
C LEU A 305 0.99 -1.37 -20.82
N ASP A 306 0.48 -2.24 -21.69
CA ASP A 306 1.19 -2.79 -22.86
C ASP A 306 1.65 -1.70 -23.86
N GLY A 307 1.02 -0.52 -23.84
CA GLY A 307 1.38 0.65 -24.65
C GLY A 307 2.02 1.80 -23.88
N SER A 308 2.37 1.61 -22.60
CA SER A 308 2.86 2.65 -21.71
C SER A 308 4.36 2.97 -21.89
N THR A 309 4.78 4.19 -21.55
CA THR A 309 6.19 4.60 -21.58
C THR A 309 7.08 3.66 -20.75
N ILE A 310 6.64 3.26 -19.55
CA ILE A 310 7.41 2.35 -18.69
C ILE A 310 7.57 0.95 -19.30
N ALA A 311 6.57 0.47 -20.05
CA ALA A 311 6.66 -0.79 -20.77
C ALA A 311 7.65 -0.72 -21.95
N PHE A 312 7.67 0.38 -22.72
CA PHE A 312 8.68 0.60 -23.76
C PHE A 312 10.09 0.83 -23.19
N GLN A 313 10.20 1.50 -22.04
CA GLN A 313 11.45 1.69 -21.28
C GLN A 313 12.00 0.36 -20.75
N TYR A 314 11.13 -0.58 -20.36
CA TYR A 314 11.52 -1.94 -20.00
C TYR A 314 11.98 -2.77 -21.21
N ASN A 315 11.22 -2.74 -22.33
CA ASN A 315 11.62 -3.44 -23.54
C ASN A 315 10.99 -2.83 -24.80
N GLU A 316 11.75 -1.98 -25.50
CA GLU A 316 11.29 -1.26 -26.71
C GLU A 316 10.69 -2.19 -27.78
N GLN A 317 11.25 -3.39 -27.95
CA GLN A 317 10.81 -4.36 -28.96
C GLN A 317 9.62 -5.22 -28.51
N LYS A 318 9.37 -5.32 -27.20
CA LYS A 318 8.37 -6.22 -26.59
C LYS A 318 7.78 -5.61 -25.31
N PRO A 319 7.16 -4.42 -25.36
CA PRO A 319 6.72 -3.70 -24.16
C PRO A 319 5.73 -4.50 -23.31
N ALA A 320 4.87 -5.30 -23.95
CA ALA A 320 3.90 -6.18 -23.28
C ALA A 320 4.50 -7.23 -22.32
N LEU A 321 5.83 -7.45 -22.33
CA LEU A 321 6.52 -8.25 -21.30
C LEU A 321 6.51 -7.56 -19.93
N PHE A 322 6.41 -6.23 -19.86
CA PHE A 322 6.32 -5.51 -18.58
C PHE A 322 5.02 -5.86 -17.82
N ALA A 323 3.95 -6.27 -18.52
CA ALA A 323 2.76 -6.80 -17.87
C ALA A 323 3.00 -8.16 -17.19
N GLU A 324 3.98 -8.96 -17.63
CA GLU A 324 4.41 -10.18 -16.94
C GLU A 324 5.25 -9.85 -15.70
N VAL A 325 6.07 -8.78 -15.76
CA VAL A 325 6.78 -8.22 -14.59
C VAL A 325 5.77 -7.71 -13.55
N ALA A 326 4.79 -6.91 -13.96
CA ALA A 326 3.77 -6.33 -13.07
C ALA A 326 2.94 -7.40 -12.34
N VAL A 327 2.58 -8.48 -13.04
CA VAL A 327 1.93 -9.66 -12.42
C VAL A 327 2.87 -10.40 -11.48
N GLY A 328 4.15 -10.52 -11.82
CA GLY A 328 5.12 -11.30 -11.05
C GLY A 328 4.90 -12.81 -11.14
N ASN A 329 5.71 -13.58 -10.42
CA ASN A 329 5.62 -15.05 -10.40
C ASN A 329 4.51 -15.53 -9.45
N ARG A 330 4.16 -16.82 -9.52
CA ARG A 330 3.19 -17.43 -8.58
C ARG A 330 3.55 -17.22 -7.10
N ILE A 331 4.85 -17.22 -6.78
CA ILE A 331 5.35 -16.98 -5.43
C ILE A 331 5.27 -15.51 -5.02
N ASP A 332 5.33 -14.59 -5.99
CA ASP A 332 5.18 -13.16 -5.76
C ASP A 332 3.71 -12.78 -5.46
N ASN A 333 2.76 -13.62 -5.86
CA ASN A 333 1.31 -13.42 -5.68
C ASN A 333 0.72 -14.20 -4.50
N MET A 334 1.09 -15.47 -4.30
CA MET A 334 0.47 -16.32 -3.28
C MET A 334 1.46 -17.33 -2.68
N ALA A 335 1.89 -17.08 -1.44
CA ALA A 335 2.98 -17.81 -0.79
C ALA A 335 2.81 -17.91 0.73
N LEU A 336 3.41 -18.95 1.31
CA LEU A 336 3.80 -18.97 2.71
C LEU A 336 5.23 -18.45 2.81
N LEU A 337 5.43 -17.38 3.58
CA LEU A 337 6.73 -16.78 3.86
C LEU A 337 7.13 -17.19 5.30
N PRO A 338 8.06 -18.15 5.49
CA PRO A 338 8.39 -18.62 6.83
C PRO A 338 9.09 -17.57 7.67
N LEU A 339 8.82 -17.56 8.98
CA LEU A 339 9.52 -16.69 9.94
C LEU A 339 10.78 -17.35 10.52
N SER A 340 11.01 -18.64 10.29
CA SER A 340 12.27 -19.32 10.58
C SER A 340 13.41 -18.83 9.67
N PRO A 341 14.60 -18.52 10.20
CA PRO A 341 15.73 -18.04 9.40
C PRO A 341 16.14 -18.99 8.26
N GLY A 342 16.52 -18.43 7.11
CA GLY A 342 17.05 -19.17 5.97
C GLY A 342 16.06 -20.11 5.26
N GLN A 343 14.76 -20.05 5.58
CA GLN A 343 13.72 -20.81 4.88
C GLN A 343 13.15 -20.00 3.70
N PRO A 344 13.14 -20.54 2.47
CA PRO A 344 12.62 -19.84 1.30
C PRO A 344 11.08 -19.74 1.33
N ALA A 345 10.55 -18.82 0.53
CA ALA A 345 9.11 -18.70 0.31
C ALA A 345 8.56 -20.00 -0.33
N GLN A 346 7.43 -20.47 0.18
CA GLN A 346 6.80 -21.74 -0.21
C GLN A 346 5.53 -21.47 -1.01
N GLN A 347 5.43 -22.05 -2.21
CA GLN A 347 4.29 -21.88 -3.09
C GLN A 347 3.02 -22.50 -2.49
N ILE A 348 1.97 -21.71 -2.31
CA ILE A 348 0.65 -22.24 -1.94
C ILE A 348 -0.01 -22.85 -3.18
N ASP A 349 -0.79 -23.92 -2.97
CA ASP A 349 -1.65 -24.55 -3.98
C ASP A 349 -3.07 -23.95 -3.86
N GLU A 350 -3.47 -23.17 -4.87
CA GLU A 350 -4.78 -22.48 -4.94
C GLU A 350 -5.96 -23.41 -4.68
N LYS A 351 -5.88 -24.66 -5.18
CA LYS A 351 -6.97 -25.63 -5.07
C LYS A 351 -7.07 -26.18 -3.66
N LYS A 352 -5.94 -26.35 -2.97
CA LYS A 352 -5.91 -26.71 -1.54
C LYS A 352 -6.42 -25.56 -0.68
N LEU A 353 -5.98 -24.32 -0.95
CA LEU A 353 -6.41 -23.13 -0.20
C LEU A 353 -7.92 -22.88 -0.36
N LYS A 354 -8.43 -22.90 -1.59
CA LYS A 354 -9.88 -22.75 -1.85
C LYS A 354 -10.70 -23.83 -1.14
N LYS A 355 -10.28 -25.09 -1.23
CA LYS A 355 -10.95 -26.21 -0.52
C LYS A 355 -10.91 -26.01 1.00
N ALA A 356 -9.82 -25.48 1.56
CA ALA A 356 -9.71 -25.18 2.99
C ALA A 356 -10.67 -24.05 3.41
N LYS A 357 -10.75 -22.96 2.63
CA LYS A 357 -11.74 -21.87 2.86
C LYS A 357 -13.18 -22.38 2.76
N GLU A 358 -13.51 -23.21 1.77
CA GLU A 358 -14.83 -23.84 1.62
C GLU A 358 -15.18 -24.76 2.81
N GLU A 359 -14.22 -25.55 3.31
CA GLU A 359 -14.43 -26.42 4.48
C GLU A 359 -14.56 -25.61 5.78
N GLN A 360 -13.81 -24.52 5.94
CA GLN A 360 -13.96 -23.61 7.08
C GLN A 360 -15.32 -22.91 7.06
N ALA A 361 -15.73 -22.34 5.92
CA ALA A 361 -17.03 -21.68 5.78
C ALA A 361 -18.19 -22.64 6.11
N ARG A 362 -18.08 -23.92 5.70
CA ARG A 362 -19.07 -24.94 6.08
C ARG A 362 -19.07 -25.23 7.60
N LYS A 363 -17.90 -25.29 8.24
CA LYS A 363 -17.80 -25.47 9.70
C LYS A 363 -18.43 -24.29 10.46
N GLU A 364 -18.13 -23.05 10.07
CA GLU A 364 -18.74 -21.85 10.67
C GLU A 364 -20.28 -21.87 10.56
N GLN A 365 -20.82 -22.21 9.37
CA GLN A 365 -22.27 -22.36 9.17
C GLN A 365 -22.86 -23.51 10.00
N GLU A 366 -22.16 -24.65 10.08
CA GLU A 366 -22.56 -25.79 10.91
C GLU A 366 -22.59 -25.44 12.41
N GLU A 367 -21.69 -24.58 12.91
CA GLU A 367 -21.67 -24.15 14.32
C GLU A 367 -22.76 -23.12 14.65
N VAL A 368 -23.00 -22.14 13.78
CA VAL A 368 -24.14 -21.20 13.92
C VAL A 368 -25.46 -21.98 14.00
N ALA A 369 -25.68 -22.93 13.08
CA ALA A 369 -26.87 -23.78 13.07
C ALA A 369 -27.00 -24.71 14.30
N LYS A 370 -25.89 -25.05 14.98
CA LYS A 370 -25.88 -25.77 16.26
C LYS A 370 -26.19 -24.82 17.44
N GLY A 371 -25.72 -23.58 17.38
CA GLY A 371 -26.01 -22.53 18.36
C GLY A 371 -27.50 -22.18 18.44
N ASP A 372 -28.14 -21.94 17.30
CA ASP A 372 -29.57 -21.58 17.26
C ASP A 372 -30.48 -22.74 17.69
N LYS A 373 -30.14 -23.98 17.32
CA LYS A 373 -30.80 -25.19 17.84
C LYS A 373 -30.63 -25.40 19.34
N LYS A 374 -29.63 -24.75 19.97
CA LYS A 374 -29.41 -24.76 21.42
C LYS A 374 -30.23 -23.66 22.13
N LYS A 375 -30.39 -22.48 21.50
CA LYS A 375 -31.34 -21.45 21.96
C LYS A 375 -32.79 -21.95 21.88
N GLY A 376 -33.20 -22.53 20.75
CA GLY A 376 -34.54 -23.09 20.53
C GLY A 376 -34.93 -24.30 21.40
N LYS A 377 -34.10 -24.70 22.38
CA LYS A 377 -34.45 -25.66 23.44
C LYS A 377 -34.35 -25.07 24.86
N GLY A 378 -34.10 -23.76 24.99
CA GLY A 378 -33.98 -23.07 26.27
C GLY A 378 -35.31 -22.56 26.86
N GLU A 379 -36.32 -22.29 26.02
CA GLU A 379 -37.51 -21.53 26.44
C GLU A 379 -38.69 -22.43 26.88
N ASP A 380 -38.81 -23.65 26.34
CA ASP A 380 -39.88 -24.63 26.65
C ASP A 380 -39.83 -25.26 28.06
N LYS A 381 -39.08 -24.67 29.02
CA LYS A 381 -38.93 -25.22 30.39
C LYS A 381 -39.08 -24.22 31.53
N LYS A 382 -39.82 -23.11 31.33
CA LYS A 382 -40.15 -22.13 32.38
C LYS A 382 -41.61 -21.66 32.39
N SER A 383 -42.55 -22.60 32.30
CA SER A 383 -44.01 -22.33 32.27
C SER A 383 -44.84 -23.12 33.30
N GLN A 384 -44.23 -23.59 34.40
CA GLN A 384 -44.94 -24.13 35.57
C GLN A 384 -44.33 -23.61 36.89
N ASP A 385 -45.17 -23.63 37.94
CA ASP A 385 -44.91 -23.26 39.34
C ASP A 385 -44.37 -21.86 39.67
N LYS A 386 -45.32 -20.93 39.87
CA LYS A 386 -45.40 -20.15 41.13
C LYS A 386 -46.80 -19.55 41.36
N LYS A 387 -47.57 -20.17 42.25
CA LYS A 387 -48.92 -19.72 42.64
C LYS A 387 -49.02 -19.63 44.18
N GLY A 388 -49.28 -18.43 44.71
CA GLY A 388 -49.40 -18.14 46.15
C GLY A 388 -48.04 -18.16 46.88
N GLN A 389 -47.73 -17.27 47.82
CA GLN A 389 -48.56 -16.60 48.83
C GLN A 389 -48.02 -15.20 49.15
N ASN A 390 -48.88 -14.29 49.60
CA ASN A 390 -48.44 -13.13 50.38
C ASN A 390 -49.53 -12.70 51.38
N LYS A 391 -49.15 -12.69 52.66
CA LYS A 391 -49.72 -12.07 53.88
C LYS A 391 -51.25 -12.06 54.16
N LYS A 392 -51.55 -12.23 55.47
CA LYS A 392 -52.86 -12.01 56.10
C LYS A 392 -53.31 -10.56 56.02
N GLY A 393 -54.62 -10.34 56.15
CA GLY A 393 -55.24 -9.04 56.41
C GLY A 393 -56.76 -9.13 56.31
N ASP A 394 -57.42 -9.55 57.39
CA ASP A 394 -58.88 -9.42 57.52
C ASP A 394 -59.26 -7.94 57.69
N ASP A 395 -60.32 -7.46 57.02
CA ASP A 395 -61.55 -7.07 57.74
C ASP A 395 -62.77 -6.86 56.81
N LYS A 396 -63.95 -6.61 57.39
CA LYS A 396 -65.26 -6.68 56.68
C LYS A 396 -66.02 -5.36 56.51
N LYS A 397 -66.34 -5.07 55.23
CA LYS A 397 -67.69 -4.78 54.67
C LYS A 397 -68.41 -3.45 54.99
N ALA A 398 -68.86 -2.79 53.91
CA ALA A 398 -70.01 -1.85 53.79
C ALA A 398 -69.89 -0.44 54.44
N GLU A 399 -70.55 0.63 53.95
CA GLU A 399 -71.24 0.84 52.65
C GLU A 399 -71.29 2.35 52.25
N ASP A 400 -71.31 2.59 50.94
CA ASP A 400 -71.86 3.74 50.18
C ASP A 400 -72.23 5.08 50.88
N LYS A 401 -71.46 6.17 50.62
CA LYS A 401 -71.95 7.31 49.79
C LYS A 401 -70.93 8.43 49.47
N GLN A 402 -71.24 9.14 48.38
CA GLN A 402 -70.64 10.37 47.82
C GLN A 402 -70.88 11.64 48.67
N PRO A 403 -70.33 12.85 48.36
CA PRO A 403 -69.67 13.29 47.10
C PRO A 403 -68.33 14.07 47.20
N GLU A 404 -67.66 14.21 46.04
CA GLU A 404 -66.85 15.35 45.49
C GLU A 404 -65.81 16.12 46.37
N THR A 405 -64.75 16.76 45.85
CA THR A 405 -64.48 17.34 44.51
C THR A 405 -62.99 17.25 44.10
N LYS A 406 -62.73 17.26 42.76
CA LYS A 406 -61.52 17.81 42.07
C LYS A 406 -60.16 17.08 42.30
N SER A 407 -59.22 17.05 41.34
CA SER A 407 -59.18 17.61 39.98
C SER A 407 -58.35 16.78 38.98
N ASN A 408 -58.90 16.61 37.78
CA ASN A 408 -58.31 16.59 36.42
C ASN A 408 -56.83 16.27 36.14
N LYS A 409 -56.47 15.76 34.95
CA LYS A 409 -57.14 14.87 33.97
C LYS A 409 -56.13 14.52 32.86
N LYS A 410 -56.23 13.33 32.26
CA LYS A 410 -55.65 12.99 30.95
C LYS A 410 -56.55 11.96 30.29
N GLU A 411 -57.11 12.22 29.11
CA GLU A 411 -57.63 11.18 28.18
C GLU A 411 -58.19 11.71 26.85
N GLN A 412 -57.62 11.22 25.75
CA GLN A 412 -58.24 10.44 24.67
C GLN A 412 -59.70 10.68 24.17
N SER A 413 -59.79 10.87 22.84
CA SER A 413 -60.45 9.98 21.84
C SER A 413 -61.70 10.43 21.06
N LYS A 414 -61.79 9.88 19.83
CA LYS A 414 -62.95 9.70 18.92
C LYS A 414 -63.56 10.94 18.25
N SER A 415 -64.29 10.84 17.11
CA SER A 415 -63.99 10.22 15.79
C SER A 415 -65.24 10.21 14.88
N SER A 416 -65.18 10.74 13.64
CA SER A 416 -65.99 10.29 12.47
C SER A 416 -65.79 11.15 11.21
N SER A 417 -65.84 10.51 10.02
CA SER A 417 -66.34 11.02 8.70
C SER A 417 -65.68 12.28 8.07
N THR A 418 -65.45 12.39 6.74
CA THR A 418 -65.84 11.53 5.60
C THR A 418 -64.82 11.62 4.42
N GLU A 419 -65.14 10.93 3.32
CA GLU A 419 -64.44 10.76 2.03
C GLU A 419 -64.32 12.07 1.18
N GLU A 420 -63.70 12.16 -0.03
CA GLU A 420 -63.32 11.14 -1.03
C GLU A 420 -62.14 11.56 -1.99
N LYS A 421 -61.75 10.61 -2.85
CA LYS A 421 -60.98 10.57 -4.13
C LYS A 421 -60.94 11.83 -5.04
N ALA A 422 -60.16 11.92 -6.13
CA ALA A 422 -58.88 11.34 -6.61
C ALA A 422 -58.61 11.82 -8.08
N ALA A 423 -57.41 11.54 -8.65
CA ALA A 423 -57.09 11.55 -10.10
C ALA A 423 -57.15 12.94 -10.82
N SER A 424 -56.61 13.16 -12.03
CA SER A 424 -55.46 12.61 -12.79
C SER A 424 -55.20 13.51 -14.04
N LYS A 425 -54.18 13.18 -14.87
CA LYS A 425 -53.91 13.72 -16.23
C LYS A 425 -53.46 15.20 -16.32
N SER A 426 -52.96 15.70 -17.46
CA SER A 426 -51.88 15.28 -18.39
C SER A 426 -51.85 16.23 -19.60
N GLU A 427 -50.67 16.65 -20.06
CA GLU A 427 -50.39 17.42 -21.30
C GLU A 427 -51.07 18.82 -21.49
N LYS A 428 -50.27 19.87 -21.79
CA LYS A 428 -50.01 20.28 -23.20
C LYS A 428 -49.03 21.45 -23.37
N LYS A 429 -48.56 21.55 -24.62
CA LYS A 429 -47.55 22.45 -25.20
C LYS A 429 -47.90 23.95 -25.19
N SER A 430 -46.92 24.78 -24.83
CA SER A 430 -46.49 25.99 -25.55
C SER A 430 -45.04 26.28 -25.16
N LYS A 431 -44.02 26.50 -26.00
CA LYS A 431 -43.89 26.90 -27.41
C LYS A 431 -44.02 28.42 -27.68
N SER A 432 -42.94 29.15 -27.40
CA SER A 432 -42.62 30.45 -27.99
C SER A 432 -41.22 30.45 -28.62
N LYS A 433 -41.17 30.62 -29.95
CA LYS A 433 -40.15 31.45 -30.63
C LYS A 433 -40.83 32.82 -30.86
N SER A 434 -40.16 33.93 -31.19
CA SER A 434 -38.78 34.18 -31.60
C SER A 434 -38.24 35.45 -30.88
N ASP A 435 -37.07 36.04 -31.16
CA ASP A 435 -36.74 36.79 -32.39
C ASP A 435 -35.24 36.80 -32.75
N LYS A 436 -34.93 37.35 -33.93
CA LYS A 436 -33.68 37.11 -34.67
C LYS A 436 -33.18 38.36 -35.42
N LYS A 437 -31.96 38.78 -35.10
CA LYS A 437 -31.07 39.72 -35.84
C LYS A 437 -29.62 39.25 -35.58
N LYS A 438 -28.68 39.09 -36.53
CA LYS A 438 -28.47 39.61 -37.90
C LYS A 438 -28.38 41.16 -37.95
N THR A 439 -27.40 41.81 -38.57
CA THR A 439 -26.39 41.43 -39.59
C THR A 439 -25.07 42.17 -39.35
N ASP A 440 -23.88 41.82 -39.87
CA ASP A 440 -23.19 40.57 -40.31
C ASP A 440 -21.73 40.98 -40.69
N ASP A 441 -20.78 40.03 -40.73
CA ASP A 441 -19.53 40.00 -41.58
C ASP A 441 -18.37 41.04 -41.40
N SER A 442 -17.11 40.53 -41.32
CA SER A 442 -15.94 40.95 -42.15
C SER A 442 -14.60 40.31 -41.72
N THR A 443 -13.79 39.83 -42.68
CA THR A 443 -12.35 39.47 -42.53
C THR A 443 -11.44 40.73 -42.46
N THR A 444 -10.10 40.74 -42.31
CA THR A 444 -9.03 39.83 -42.82
C THR A 444 -7.62 40.18 -42.25
N LYS A 445 -6.68 39.20 -42.21
CA LYS A 445 -5.19 39.30 -42.33
C LYS A 445 -4.38 40.06 -41.24
N GLU A 446 -3.28 39.46 -40.74
CA GLU A 446 -1.82 39.65 -41.08
C GLU A 446 -1.29 41.07 -40.75
N ASP A 447 -0.09 41.31 -40.19
CA ASP A 447 1.12 40.45 -40.07
C ASP A 447 2.14 40.94 -38.99
N THR A 448 3.21 40.17 -38.76
CA THR A 448 4.51 40.52 -38.12
C THR A 448 4.68 40.73 -36.58
N ASN A 449 5.92 40.45 -36.14
CA ASN A 449 6.60 40.56 -34.82
C ASN A 449 8.00 41.19 -35.13
N PRO A 450 8.93 41.59 -34.21
CA PRO A 450 8.96 41.39 -32.76
C PRO A 450 9.46 42.58 -31.87
N ALA A 451 9.43 42.35 -30.55
CA ALA A 451 10.34 42.82 -29.48
C ALA A 451 10.75 44.31 -29.35
N GLU A 452 10.61 44.89 -28.14
CA GLU A 452 11.77 45.05 -27.23
C GLU A 452 11.43 45.39 -25.76
N SER A 453 12.47 45.58 -24.94
CA SER A 453 12.54 45.63 -23.48
C SER A 453 11.77 46.75 -22.73
N ASN A 454 11.57 46.55 -21.41
CA ASN A 454 11.76 47.66 -20.47
C ASN A 454 12.11 47.21 -19.02
N LYS A 455 12.95 47.99 -18.33
CA LYS A 455 13.35 47.82 -16.91
C LYS A 455 14.01 49.08 -16.34
N PRO A 456 13.59 49.55 -15.15
CA PRO A 456 14.48 50.10 -14.13
C PRO A 456 14.52 49.17 -12.90
N LYS A 457 15.65 48.84 -12.26
CA LYS A 457 16.77 49.61 -11.67
C LYS A 457 16.41 50.37 -10.39
N SER A 458 17.29 50.19 -9.40
CA SER A 458 17.24 50.64 -8.02
C SER A 458 18.30 51.72 -7.73
N SER A 459 18.11 52.43 -6.62
CA SER A 459 19.09 53.32 -5.97
C SER A 459 18.73 53.49 -4.48
N SER A 460 19.69 53.85 -3.66
CA SER A 460 19.62 53.82 -2.19
C SER A 460 20.02 55.16 -1.53
N ASP A 461 19.96 55.17 -0.19
CA ASP A 461 20.74 56.01 0.75
C ASP A 461 20.31 57.45 1.11
N ALA A 462 19.60 57.53 2.25
CA ALA A 462 20.08 58.11 3.53
C ALA A 462 19.97 59.63 3.88
N GLU A 463 19.97 59.85 5.21
CA GLU A 463 20.03 61.11 6.01
C GLU A 463 18.78 62.05 5.98
N ALA A 464 18.34 62.72 7.07
CA ALA A 464 18.87 62.87 8.44
C ALA A 464 17.75 62.94 9.55
N LYS A 465 18.17 63.06 10.83
CA LYS A 465 17.38 63.19 12.09
C LYS A 465 17.34 64.66 12.62
N PRO A 466 16.84 65.06 13.83
CA PRO A 466 16.30 64.31 14.99
C PRO A 466 14.99 64.87 15.65
N ALA A 467 14.48 64.17 16.70
CA ALA A 467 13.87 64.73 17.92
C ALA A 467 13.75 63.66 19.03
N ASP A 468 13.66 64.09 20.30
CA ASP A 468 13.65 63.29 21.54
C ASP A 468 12.30 62.62 21.89
N GLY A 469 12.19 61.65 22.83
CA GLY A 469 13.22 61.11 23.74
C GLY A 469 12.73 60.01 24.71
N ASP A 470 13.42 59.95 25.86
CA ASP A 470 13.33 59.02 27.00
C ASP A 470 13.85 57.56 26.89
N LYS A 471 14.49 57.16 28.00
CA LYS A 471 15.27 55.96 28.41
C LYS A 471 15.22 55.97 29.99
N PRO A 472 15.84 55.09 30.82
CA PRO A 472 16.81 53.99 30.64
C PRO A 472 16.25 52.62 31.13
N GLU A 473 16.96 51.49 31.28
CA GLU A 473 18.09 50.78 30.60
C GLU A 473 18.06 49.32 31.11
N PRO A 474 18.41 48.29 30.31
CA PRO A 474 18.76 46.96 30.82
C PRO A 474 20.24 46.91 31.23
N SER A 475 20.57 46.21 32.32
CA SER A 475 21.96 46.01 32.79
C SER A 475 22.42 44.55 32.71
N SER A 476 23.72 44.35 32.54
CA SER A 476 24.38 43.08 32.22
C SER A 476 25.40 42.65 33.29
N GLU A 477 26.07 41.51 33.00
CA GLU A 477 27.40 41.08 33.48
C GLU A 477 27.57 40.14 34.70
N ALA A 478 28.48 39.18 34.46
CA ALA A 478 29.52 38.62 35.33
C ALA A 478 29.23 37.49 36.35
N GLU A 479 30.26 36.64 36.49
CA GLU A 479 30.39 35.54 37.46
C GLU A 479 30.70 36.07 38.89
N PRO A 480 30.73 35.18 39.91
CA PRO A 480 32.08 34.74 40.32
C PRO A 480 32.20 33.27 40.79
N LYS A 481 33.42 32.73 40.67
CA LYS A 481 33.96 31.67 41.55
C LYS A 481 34.93 32.28 42.57
N PRO A 482 34.86 31.88 43.85
CA PRO A 482 35.93 31.08 44.48
C PRO A 482 35.37 30.02 45.47
N ALA A 483 36.11 29.12 46.14
CA ALA A 483 37.42 28.46 45.89
C ALA A 483 37.57 27.23 46.84
N ASN A 484 38.55 26.36 46.55
CA ASN A 484 39.30 25.38 47.37
C ASN A 484 38.75 24.82 48.71
N GLY A 485 38.89 23.50 48.92
CA GLY A 485 38.74 22.85 50.23
C GLY A 485 39.01 21.32 50.26
N ASP A 486 40.29 20.94 50.42
CA ASP A 486 40.85 19.74 51.07
C ASP A 486 40.44 18.26 50.76
N LYS A 487 41.51 17.45 50.60
CA LYS A 487 41.63 15.99 50.80
C LYS A 487 42.09 15.72 52.28
N PRO A 488 42.23 14.48 52.84
CA PRO A 488 42.55 13.18 52.20
C PRO A 488 41.91 11.92 52.86
N VAL A 489 42.58 10.75 52.73
CA VAL A 489 42.42 9.46 53.46
C VAL A 489 41.31 8.51 52.95
N SER A 490 41.52 7.18 52.76
CA SER A 490 42.69 6.38 52.33
C SER A 490 42.25 4.95 51.91
N SER A 491 43.14 4.22 51.21
CA SER A 491 43.43 2.75 51.25
C SER A 491 42.41 1.76 51.87
N SER A 492 42.23 0.52 51.40
CA SER A 492 42.80 -0.30 50.29
C SER A 492 42.02 -1.66 50.30
N ASP A 493 42.27 -2.75 49.58
CA ASP A 493 43.31 -3.27 48.65
C ASP A 493 42.60 -3.84 47.38
N ALA A 494 43.08 -4.72 46.48
CA ALA A 494 44.28 -5.56 46.37
C ALA A 494 44.60 -5.85 44.87
N GLU A 495 45.57 -6.75 44.58
CA GLU A 495 46.09 -7.00 43.23
C GLU A 495 45.93 -8.45 42.72
N ALA A 496 45.82 -8.59 41.39
CA ALA A 496 46.40 -9.70 40.63
C ALA A 496 46.68 -9.27 39.17
N LYS A 497 47.82 -9.70 38.60
CA LYS A 497 48.33 -9.44 37.23
C LYS A 497 49.27 -10.63 36.83
N PRO A 498 49.89 -10.66 35.63
CA PRO A 498 49.29 -10.70 34.30
C PRO A 498 49.98 -11.73 33.36
N ASP A 499 49.47 -11.90 32.14
CA ASP A 499 50.23 -12.24 30.92
C ASP A 499 49.39 -11.72 29.71
N SER A 500 49.90 -10.90 28.77
CA SER A 500 50.91 -11.13 27.71
C SER A 500 50.35 -12.03 26.57
N ILE A 501 50.48 -11.79 25.25
CA ILE A 501 51.46 -11.04 24.42
C ILE A 501 50.81 -10.40 23.15
N GLN A 502 51.40 -9.29 22.65
CA GLN A 502 51.34 -8.68 21.28
C GLN A 502 50.02 -8.17 20.64
N THR A 503 50.12 -6.92 20.15
CA THR A 503 49.41 -6.35 18.99
C THR A 503 50.42 -5.94 17.90
N PRO A 504 50.15 -6.11 16.60
CA PRO A 504 50.88 -5.43 15.54
C PRO A 504 50.33 -4.01 15.29
N LYS A 505 51.16 -3.12 14.75
CA LYS A 505 50.76 -1.81 14.19
C LYS A 505 50.44 -1.93 12.70
N SER A 506 49.71 -0.95 12.17
CA SER A 506 49.73 -0.59 10.75
C SER A 506 49.70 0.95 10.64
N ASP A 507 50.60 1.52 9.85
CA ASP A 507 50.87 2.95 9.82
C ASP A 507 49.95 3.75 8.87
N SER A 508 49.91 5.06 9.05
CA SER A 508 49.24 6.02 8.17
C SER A 508 49.99 6.16 6.83
N LEU A 509 49.27 6.15 5.70
CA LEU A 509 49.76 6.61 4.41
C LEU A 509 48.69 7.43 3.66
N GLU A 510 49.14 8.26 2.74
CA GLU A 510 48.40 9.39 2.16
C GLU A 510 47.41 9.00 1.05
N SER A 511 46.43 9.88 0.81
CA SER A 511 45.45 9.74 -0.28
C SER A 511 45.98 10.35 -1.59
N PRO A 512 45.93 9.65 -2.73
CA PRO A 512 46.14 10.25 -4.04
C PRO A 512 44.90 11.07 -4.49
N PRO A 513 45.07 12.07 -5.38
CA PRO A 513 44.02 13.04 -5.71
C PRO A 513 43.03 12.57 -6.79
N SER A 514 41.93 13.30 -6.92
CA SER A 514 40.86 13.11 -7.91
C SER A 514 41.25 13.56 -9.33
N GLU A 515 41.00 12.71 -10.33
CA GLU A 515 40.94 13.13 -11.74
C GLU A 515 39.49 13.39 -12.18
N LYS A 516 39.32 14.29 -13.16
CA LYS A 516 38.01 14.61 -13.77
C LYS A 516 37.86 13.84 -15.08
N PRO A 517 36.65 13.39 -15.46
CA PRO A 517 36.36 13.00 -16.84
C PRO A 517 36.34 14.25 -17.73
N GLU A 518 37.21 14.30 -18.75
CA GLU A 518 37.13 15.32 -19.80
C GLU A 518 36.13 14.91 -20.89
N THR A 519 35.47 15.89 -21.50
CA THR A 519 34.52 15.69 -22.60
C THR A 519 35.23 15.63 -23.95
N PRO A 520 35.07 14.56 -24.76
CA PRO A 520 35.52 14.58 -26.14
C PRO A 520 34.57 15.40 -27.00
N LYS A 521 35.07 16.50 -27.59
CA LYS A 521 34.44 17.10 -28.77
C LYS A 521 34.69 16.21 -29.98
N ILE A 522 33.70 16.09 -30.86
CA ILE A 522 33.87 15.55 -32.21
C ILE A 522 33.25 16.55 -33.18
N ASP A 523 34.08 17.17 -34.01
CA ASP A 523 33.65 18.08 -35.08
C ASP A 523 33.32 17.30 -36.37
N ASN A 524 32.56 17.95 -37.25
CA ASN A 524 32.09 17.40 -38.52
C ASN A 524 33.22 16.95 -39.46
N MET A 525 33.00 15.87 -40.25
CA MET A 525 33.05 15.99 -41.72
C MET A 525 32.51 14.78 -42.52
N ALA A 526 31.77 15.12 -43.59
CA ALA A 526 31.71 14.51 -44.92
C ALA A 526 31.48 12.98 -45.14
N SER A 527 30.51 12.69 -46.01
CA SER A 527 30.36 11.42 -46.74
C SER A 527 31.38 11.27 -47.89
N PRO A 528 31.55 10.05 -48.42
CA PRO A 528 31.73 9.86 -49.87
C PRO A 528 30.70 8.88 -50.48
N GLU A 529 30.58 8.89 -51.82
CA GLU A 529 29.62 8.08 -52.58
C GLU A 529 30.20 6.79 -53.20
N LYS A 530 29.31 5.81 -53.41
CA LYS A 530 29.19 4.88 -54.58
C LYS A 530 30.45 4.24 -55.22
N SER A 531 30.54 2.92 -55.14
CA SER A 531 30.70 1.98 -56.28
C SER A 531 30.70 0.52 -55.79
N GLY A 532 30.34 -0.52 -56.56
CA GLY A 532 29.64 -0.54 -57.86
C GLY A 532 29.63 -1.94 -58.52
N ALA A 533 28.43 -2.45 -58.88
CA ALA A 533 28.16 -3.64 -59.72
C ALA A 533 28.61 -5.04 -59.15
N ALA A 534 28.11 -6.19 -59.65
CA ALA A 534 27.29 -6.46 -60.84
C ALA A 534 26.33 -7.68 -60.70
N SER A 535 25.25 -7.68 -61.52
CA SER A 535 24.59 -8.81 -62.23
C SER A 535 24.21 -10.11 -61.47
N SER A 536 23.00 -10.70 -61.62
CA SER A 536 21.89 -10.52 -62.58
C SER A 536 20.63 -11.34 -62.13
N GLU A 537 19.48 -11.48 -62.83
CA GLU A 537 19.08 -11.04 -64.18
C GLU A 537 17.60 -10.59 -64.30
N THR A 538 16.63 -11.50 -64.47
CA THR A 538 15.28 -11.22 -65.00
C THR A 538 14.17 -12.14 -64.43
N LYS A 539 12.85 -11.93 -64.60
CA LYS A 539 12.09 -11.02 -65.51
C LYS A 539 10.69 -10.63 -64.95
N LYS A 540 10.24 -9.40 -65.22
CA LYS A 540 8.82 -8.95 -65.21
C LYS A 540 8.21 -9.17 -66.62
N PRO A 541 6.89 -9.14 -66.89
CA PRO A 541 5.99 -7.96 -66.72
C PRO A 541 4.53 -8.32 -66.32
N ASP A 542 3.53 -7.42 -66.32
CA ASP A 542 3.40 -6.04 -65.79
C ASP A 542 1.92 -5.56 -65.92
N SER A 543 1.61 -4.37 -65.38
CA SER A 543 0.45 -3.50 -65.69
C SER A 543 -0.98 -3.89 -65.21
N SER A 544 -1.62 -2.91 -64.56
CA SER A 544 -3.08 -2.78 -64.39
C SER A 544 -3.60 -1.69 -65.36
N PRO A 545 -4.93 -1.57 -65.55
CA PRO A 545 -5.54 -0.25 -65.36
C PRO A 545 -6.91 -0.28 -64.65
N GLN A 546 -7.44 0.91 -64.36
CA GLN A 546 -8.62 1.13 -63.49
C GLN A 546 -9.97 1.18 -64.22
N SER A 547 -11.02 0.83 -63.49
CA SER A 547 -12.37 1.43 -63.49
C SER A 547 -13.22 1.50 -64.77
N LYS A 548 -14.44 0.94 -64.69
CA LYS A 548 -15.71 1.64 -65.02
C LYS A 548 -16.89 0.94 -64.31
N ALA A 549 -18.07 1.57 -64.30
CA ALA A 549 -19.20 1.20 -63.44
C ALA A 549 -20.53 1.09 -64.21
N GLN A 550 -21.61 0.80 -63.47
CA GLN A 550 -23.04 0.79 -63.86
C GLN A 550 -23.55 -0.40 -64.71
N PRO A 551 -24.89 -0.68 -64.72
CA PRO A 551 -25.93 -0.38 -63.72
C PRO A 551 -26.86 -1.58 -63.40
N SER A 552 -27.81 -1.39 -62.49
CA SER A 552 -29.10 -2.12 -62.43
C SER A 552 -30.18 -1.26 -61.74
N PRO A 553 -31.49 -1.47 -61.99
CA PRO A 553 -32.46 -0.37 -61.95
C PRO A 553 -33.58 -0.45 -60.89
N ASN A 554 -33.98 0.71 -60.36
CA ASN A 554 -35.31 1.31 -60.54
C ASN A 554 -35.36 2.72 -59.94
#